data_AF-A0A3D0VDS3-F1
#
_entry.id   AF-A0A3D0VDS3-F1
#
_cell.length_a   1.000
_cell.length_b   1.000
_cell.length_c   1.000
_cell.angle_alpha   90.00
_cell.angle_beta   90.00
_cell.angle_gamma   90.00
#
_symmetry.space_group_name_H-M   'P 1'
#
loop_
_entity.id
_entity.type
_entity.pdbx_description
1 polymer ?
#
loop_
_entity_poly.entity_id
_entity_poly.type
_entity_poly.pdbx_seq_one_letter_code
_entity_poly.pdbx_strand_id
1 'polypeptide(L)'
;MNAPGLAVNARSATVPLYAAGFVTAFGAHSIAAGLGAQSENIGLTLLNLGILLALYDVSEIFLKPVFGALSDRIGAKPVVVGGLLAFAALSLIGLWAADPLMLGLA
;
A
#
# COMPACT_ATOMS: atom_id res chain seq x y z
N MET A 1 -34.76 -33.40 -7.59
CA MET A 1 -33.92 -32.70 -8.59
C MET A 1 -32.85 -31.93 -7.83
N ASN A 2 -31.60 -32.36 -7.94
CA ASN A 2 -30.44 -31.80 -7.24
C ASN A 2 -29.94 -30.53 -7.93
N ALA A 3 -29.62 -29.48 -7.17
CA ALA A 3 -28.69 -28.45 -7.62
C ALA A 3 -27.72 -27.99 -6.50
N PRO A 4 -26.81 -28.85 -6.01
CA PRO A 4 -25.64 -28.40 -5.28
C PRO A 4 -24.50 -28.14 -6.28
N GLY A 5 -24.34 -26.89 -6.76
CA GLY A 5 -23.31 -26.57 -7.74
C GLY A 5 -22.70 -25.17 -7.71
N LEU A 6 -23.28 -24.19 -7.01
CA LEU A 6 -22.84 -22.79 -7.10
C LEU A 6 -22.00 -22.28 -5.92
N ALA A 7 -21.80 -23.08 -4.87
CA ALA A 7 -21.18 -22.63 -3.61
C ALA A 7 -19.65 -22.81 -3.51
N VAL A 8 -19.00 -23.41 -4.52
CA VAL A 8 -17.58 -23.81 -4.42
C VAL A 8 -16.60 -22.68 -4.81
N ASN A 9 -17.02 -21.68 -5.61
CA ASN A 9 -16.09 -20.68 -6.15
C ASN A 9 -15.96 -19.36 -5.36
N ALA A 10 -16.91 -19.01 -4.50
CA ALA A 10 -16.88 -17.72 -3.77
C ALA A 10 -15.81 -17.68 -2.65
N ARG A 11 -15.50 -18.83 -2.03
CA ARG A 11 -14.51 -18.93 -0.94
C ARG A 11 -13.05 -18.86 -1.42
N SER A 12 -12.77 -19.27 -2.66
CA SER A 12 -11.41 -19.27 -3.20
C SER A 12 -10.94 -17.87 -3.62
N ALA A 13 -11.87 -17.00 -4.06
CA ALA A 13 -11.55 -15.64 -4.51
C ALA A 13 -11.34 -14.63 -3.36
N THR A 14 -11.89 -14.88 -2.17
CA THR A 14 -11.77 -13.98 -1.01
C THR A 14 -10.41 -14.05 -0.33
N VAL A 15 -9.76 -15.21 -0.31
CA VAL A 15 -8.43 -15.38 0.31
C VAL A 15 -7.37 -14.46 -0.32
N PRO A 16 -7.22 -14.41 -1.66
CA PRO A 16 -6.30 -13.48 -2.31
C PRO A 16 -6.61 -12.00 -2.03
N LEU A 17 -7.89 -11.65 -1.92
CA LEU A 17 -8.33 -10.29 -1.59
C LEU A 17 -7.94 -9.89 -0.16
N TYR A 18 -8.11 -10.80 0.80
CA TYR A 18 -7.64 -10.56 2.17
C TYR A 18 -6.12 -10.46 2.25
N ALA A 19 -5.40 -11.32 1.53
CA ALA A 19 -3.94 -11.24 1.46
C ALA A 19 -3.48 -9.90 0.84
N ALA A 20 -4.14 -9.45 -0.23
CA ALA A 20 -3.88 -8.16 -0.85
C ALA A 20 -4.14 -6.98 0.10
N GLY A 21 -5.28 -6.98 0.81
CA GLY A 21 -5.59 -5.95 1.79
C GLY A 21 -4.65 -5.97 2.99
N PHE A 22 -4.25 -7.15 3.45
CA PHE A 22 -3.29 -7.32 4.54
C PHE A 22 -1.92 -6.77 4.15
N VAL A 23 -1.37 -7.15 2.99
CA VAL A 23 -0.01 -6.73 2.61
C VAL A 23 0.08 -5.22 2.40
N THR A 24 -0.95 -4.58 1.84
CA THR A 24 -0.96 -3.12 1.64
C THR A 24 -1.12 -2.37 2.95
N ALA A 25 -2.05 -2.81 3.82
CA ALA A 25 -2.22 -2.22 5.14
C ALA A 25 -0.97 -2.41 6.00
N PHE A 26 -0.45 -3.64 6.09
CA PHE A 26 0.76 -3.95 6.84
C PHE A 26 1.95 -3.13 6.36
N GLY A 27 2.14 -3.02 5.04
CA GLY A 27 3.21 -2.24 4.45
C GLY A 27 3.16 -0.77 4.84
N ALA A 28 2.02 -0.11 4.65
CA ALA A 28 1.85 1.31 5.00
C ALA A 28 2.07 1.56 6.50
N HIS A 29 1.46 0.74 7.36
CA HIS A 29 1.56 0.92 8.82
C HIS A 29 2.95 0.56 9.34
N SER A 30 3.65 -0.39 8.73
CA SER A 30 5.03 -0.73 9.09
C SER A 30 5.99 0.43 8.78
N ILE A 31 5.80 1.11 7.65
CA ILE A 31 6.58 2.32 7.32
C ILE A 31 6.27 3.43 8.32
N ALA A 32 5.00 3.71 8.60
CA ALA A 32 4.62 4.72 9.58
C ALA A 32 5.20 4.43 10.98
N ALA A 33 5.12 3.17 11.43
CA ALA A 33 5.70 2.74 12.70
C ALA A 33 7.24 2.87 12.71
N GLY A 34 7.92 2.45 11.64
CA GLY A 34 9.37 2.59 11.49
C GLY A 34 9.81 4.04 11.45
N LEU A 35 9.08 4.90 10.73
CA LEU A 35 9.33 6.34 10.67
C LEU A 35 9.14 6.98 12.03
N GLY A 36 8.10 6.61 12.79
CA GLY A 36 7.91 7.07 14.16
C GLY A 36 9.06 6.65 15.07
N ALA A 37 9.48 5.38 15.00
CA ALA A 37 10.55 4.83 15.83
C ALA A 37 11.95 5.41 15.50
N GLN A 38 12.19 5.80 14.25
CA GLN A 38 13.46 6.37 13.81
C GLN A 38 13.43 7.90 13.68
N SER A 39 12.29 8.54 13.92
CA SER A 39 12.05 9.97 13.64
C SER A 39 13.14 10.88 14.20
N GLU A 40 13.54 10.71 15.46
CA GLU A 40 14.61 11.48 16.07
C GLU A 40 15.98 11.21 15.44
N ASN A 41 16.29 9.95 15.09
CA ASN A 41 17.55 9.57 14.46
C ASN A 41 17.74 10.17 13.05
N ILE A 42 16.63 10.41 12.35
CA ILE A 42 16.63 11.05 11.02
C ILE A 42 16.34 12.56 11.08
N GLY A 43 16.36 13.15 12.28
CA GLY A 43 16.21 14.60 12.49
C GLY A 43 14.79 15.13 12.26
N LEU A 44 13.78 14.27 12.24
CA LEU A 44 12.38 14.69 12.15
C LEU A 44 11.88 15.15 13.52
N THR A 45 11.34 16.37 13.55
CA THR A 45 10.54 16.84 14.68
C THR A 45 9.19 16.11 14.71
N LEU A 46 8.56 16.03 15.88
CA LEU A 46 7.23 15.44 16.04
C LEU A 46 6.19 16.13 15.14
N LEU A 47 6.30 17.45 14.96
CA LEU A 47 5.43 18.22 14.06
C LEU A 47 5.60 17.77 12.61
N ASN A 48 6.84 17.64 12.14
CA ASN A 48 7.11 17.21 10.77
C ASN A 48 6.66 15.77 10.53
N LEU A 49 6.86 14.87 11.51
CA LEU A 49 6.31 13.51 11.46
C LEU A 49 4.77 13.56 11.31
N GLY A 50 4.09 14.36 12.13
CA GLY A 50 2.64 14.53 12.06
C GLY A 50 2.16 15.07 10.72
N ILE A 51 2.87 16.06 10.14
CA ILE A 51 2.58 16.60 8.81
C ILE A 51 2.77 15.53 7.72
N LEU A 52 3.84 14.74 7.80
CA LEU A 52 4.09 13.66 6.84
C LEU A 52 2.99 12.59 6.88
N LEU A 53 2.59 12.17 8.08
CA LEU A 53 1.50 11.22 8.27
C LEU A 53 0.15 11.80 7.79
N ALA A 54 -0.14 13.07 8.10
CA ALA A 54 -1.35 13.73 7.61
C ALA A 54 -1.38 13.83 6.07
N LEU A 55 -0.23 14.12 5.44
CA LEU A 55 -0.14 14.17 3.98
C LEU A 55 -0.35 12.80 3.33
N TYR A 56 0.12 11.73 3.98
CA TYR A 56 -0.17 10.35 3.59
C TYR A 56 -1.70 10.10 3.58
N ASP A 57 -2.39 10.45 4.66
CA ASP A 57 -3.85 10.26 4.75
C ASP A 57 -4.63 11.12 3.75
N VAL A 58 -4.21 12.38 3.56
CA VAL A 58 -4.79 13.26 2.55
C VAL A 58 -4.63 12.67 1.16
N SER A 59 -3.49 12.05 0.87
CA SER A 59 -3.28 11.35 -0.41
C SER A 59 -4.28 10.22 -0.57
N GLU A 60 -4.53 9.41 0.47
CA GLU A 60 -5.54 8.36 0.41
C GLU A 60 -6.96 8.88 0.12
N ILE A 61 -7.31 10.05 0.65
CA ILE A 61 -8.62 10.69 0.41
C ILE A 61 -8.83 10.95 -1.09
N PHE A 62 -7.79 11.37 -1.81
CA PHE A 62 -7.87 11.60 -3.26
C PHE A 62 -7.72 10.33 -4.09
N LEU A 63 -6.78 9.44 -3.71
CA LEU A 63 -6.48 8.23 -4.48
C LEU A 63 -7.63 7.21 -4.42
N LYS A 64 -8.31 7.05 -3.28
CA LYS A 64 -9.41 6.07 -3.14
C LYS A 64 -10.54 6.32 -4.16
N PRO A 65 -11.09 7.55 -4.32
CA PRO A 65 -12.06 7.84 -5.37
C PRO A 65 -11.52 7.61 -6.79
N VAL A 66 -10.27 8.00 -7.07
CA VAL A 66 -9.67 7.87 -8.41
C VAL A 66 -9.52 6.39 -8.80
N PHE A 67 -8.93 5.59 -7.92
CA PHE A 67 -8.76 4.15 -8.18
C PHE A 67 -10.06 3.37 -8.04
N GLY A 68 -11.02 3.85 -7.23
CA GLY A 68 -12.39 3.34 -7.20
C GLY A 68 -13.09 3.52 -8.55
N ALA A 69 -13.10 4.75 -9.08
CA ALA A 69 -13.68 5.04 -10.39
C ALA A 69 -12.96 4.31 -11.53
N LEU A 70 -11.64 4.12 -11.43
CA LEU A 70 -10.88 3.31 -12.38
C LEU A 70 -11.29 1.84 -12.30
N SER A 71 -11.41 1.29 -11.09
CA SER A 71 -11.88 -0.08 -10.86
C SER A 71 -13.28 -0.30 -11.42
N ASP A 72 -14.16 0.69 -11.30
CA ASP A 72 -15.51 0.61 -11.88
C ASP A 72 -15.49 0.58 -13.42
N ARG A 73 -14.48 1.18 -14.05
CA ARG A 73 -14.34 1.25 -15.52
C ARG A 73 -13.68 0.02 -16.14
N ILE A 74 -12.62 -0.52 -15.52
CA ILE A 74 -11.82 -1.61 -16.10
C ILE A 74 -11.87 -2.91 -15.28
N GLY A 75 -12.62 -2.92 -14.18
CA GLY A 75 -12.75 -4.03 -13.25
C GLY A 75 -11.73 -4.01 -12.11
N ALA A 76 -12.11 -4.59 -10.97
CA ALA A 76 -11.29 -4.58 -9.74
C ALA A 76 -9.98 -5.38 -9.87
N LYS A 77 -10.00 -6.52 -10.56
CA LYS A 77 -8.84 -7.42 -10.68
C LYS A 77 -7.59 -6.73 -11.29
N PRO A 78 -7.65 -6.09 -12.47
CA PRO A 78 -6.46 -5.43 -13.03
C PRO A 78 -5.97 -4.26 -12.17
N VAL A 79 -6.88 -3.52 -11.51
CA VAL A 79 -6.51 -2.40 -10.63
C VAL A 79 -5.78 -2.89 -9.38
N VAL A 80 -6.30 -3.93 -8.71
CA VAL A 80 -5.66 -4.52 -7.53
C VAL A 80 -4.30 -5.11 -7.87
N VAL A 81 -4.20 -5.88 -8.97
CA VAL A 81 -2.92 -6.48 -9.38
C VAL A 81 -1.91 -5.42 -9.79
N GLY A 82 -2.33 -4.40 -10.56
CA GLY A 82 -1.47 -3.27 -10.92
C GLY A 82 -0.98 -2.50 -9.68
N GLY A 83 -1.87 -2.25 -8.72
CA GLY A 83 -1.52 -1.63 -7.44
C GLY A 83 -0.53 -2.46 -6.63
N LEU A 84 -0.69 -3.78 -6.57
CA LEU A 84 0.25 -4.68 -5.89
C LEU A 84 1.63 -4.71 -6.57
N LEU A 85 1.68 -4.68 -7.90
CA LEU A 85 2.94 -4.61 -8.64
C LEU A 85 3.66 -3.27 -8.40
N ALA A 86 2.92 -2.17 -8.44
CA ALA A 86 3.47 -0.84 -8.12
C ALA A 86 3.96 -0.78 -6.66
N PHE A 87 3.17 -1.31 -5.73
CA PHE A 87 3.53 -1.41 -4.32
C PHE A 87 4.82 -2.21 -4.10
N ALA A 88 4.96 -3.37 -4.77
CA ALA A 88 6.17 -4.17 -4.72
C ALA A 88 7.38 -3.42 -5.29
N ALA A 89 7.25 -2.78 -6.45
CA ALA A 89 8.32 -2.01 -7.07
C ALA A 89 8.79 -0.84 -6.19
N LEU A 90 7.85 -0.06 -5.62
CA LEU A 90 8.15 1.03 -4.70
C LEU A 90 8.80 0.53 -3.40
N SER A 91 8.35 -0.61 -2.88
CA SER A 91 8.95 -1.25 -1.71
C SER A 91 10.41 -1.64 -1.97
N LEU A 92 10.72 -2.17 -3.15
CA LEU A 92 12.10 -2.47 -3.54
C LEU A 92 12.95 -1.20 -3.60
N ILE A 93 12.45 -0.12 -4.18
CA ILE A 93 13.17 1.17 -4.21
C ILE A 93 13.48 1.64 -2.78
N GLY A 94 12.53 1.48 -1.85
CA GLY A 94 12.72 1.82 -0.44
C GLY A 94 13.87 1.08 0.24
N LEU A 95 14.25 -0.12 -0.24
CA LEU A 95 15.41 -0.85 0.28
C LEU A 95 16.74 -0.15 -0.02
N TRP A 96 16.84 0.51 -1.17
CA TRP A 96 18.05 1.18 -1.65
C TRP A 96 18.12 2.66 -1.24
N ALA A 97 17.00 3.25 -0.83
CA ALA A 97 16.92 4.64 -0.38
C ALA A 97 17.69 4.92 0.93
N ALA A 98 18.19 3.88 1.61
CA ALA A 98 18.95 3.98 2.85
C ALA A 98 20.47 4.05 2.64
N ASP A 99 20.97 4.24 1.41
CA ASP A 99 22.42 4.28 1.13
C ASP A 99 22.97 5.72 1.11
N PRO A 100 23.74 6.16 2.14
CA PRO A 100 24.38 7.48 2.18
C PRO A 100 25.29 7.76 0.97
N LEU A 101 25.75 6.70 0.29
CA LEU A 101 26.61 6.78 -0.89
C LEU A 101 25.95 7.44 -2.10
N MET A 102 24.62 7.42 -2.22
CA MET A 102 23.91 8.07 -3.34
C MET A 102 23.65 9.57 -3.13
N LEU A 103 23.71 10.06 -1.88
CA LEU A 103 23.65 11.50 -1.58
C LEU A 103 24.98 12.22 -1.81
N GLY A 104 26.10 11.49 -1.82
CA GLY A 104 27.44 12.05 -2.06
C GLY A 104 27.88 12.04 -3.53
N LEU A 105 27.10 11.42 -4.42
CA LEU A 105 27.39 11.33 -5.86
C LEU A 105 26.45 12.17 -6.73
N ALA A 106 25.48 12.86 -6.13
CA ALA A 106 24.61 13.85 -6.77
C ALA A 106 25.08 15.27 -6.39
#